data_AF-A0AAW5ZZH6-F1
#
_entry.id   AF-A0AAW5ZZH6-F1
#
_cell.length_a   1.000
_cell.length_b   1.000
_cell.length_c   1.000
_cell.angle_alpha   90.00
_cell.angle_beta   90.00
_cell.angle_gamma   90.00
#
_symmetry.space_group_name_H-M   'P 1'
#
loop_
_entity.id
_entity.type
_entity.pdbx_description
1 polymer ?
#
loop_
_entity_poly.entity_id
_entity_poly.type
_entity_poly.pdbx_seq_one_letter_code
_entity_poly.pdbx_strand_id
1 'polypeptide(L)'
;MVFYMADGTTISTAPKFTGSSYLDTASGNVGTILGVDDEDMPIIHELLRVWREKYPRNLIRGAYYDCKERFKDFGISIPDQIKNKVEAMIGWPELAVRSLSDLSDLEGFSVSGDDTMGVGDLFEDNQLDVVTSELIVSAYKHSCSFLTIAADPEDSERISMIPRSADWSAGIWDRHNHRLVGALTITEDDKDGRICAFNVWLPGKVYECSGHLMPWHAEKIETNFDQPTVVSLAYDRQMDRPFGHSRISRSLMSLVDAGFRTVVRMEASAEFYSVPKLWFIGANRDAFSSNTWKSLIQAINAISADEDGNLPQLQQVQQASMTPHSDMLKTMAMLVASQTRVPVDYLGITLDNPTSAEAMASAERRLTRIADKQNVAFGRELKRAMGIAVALREGANTIPDSMRDVHPVWAPTREISDAARADAFAKIAGKVTGYADSDVGLERLGLSREEITRLRADQRKARAQNVVDQLKIRTAQNSQQEASDGTEQSEPAAGTPQSAGTGA
;
A
#
# COMPACT_ATOMS: atom_id res chain seq x y z
N MET A 1 11.18 -11.36 -29.22
CA MET A 1 11.54 -11.55 -27.81
C MET A 1 10.63 -12.64 -27.24
N VAL A 2 11.16 -13.64 -26.55
CA VAL A 2 10.39 -14.80 -26.06
C VAL A 2 10.13 -14.62 -24.57
N PHE A 3 8.86 -14.54 -24.17
CA PHE A 3 8.46 -14.51 -22.77
C PHE A 3 8.31 -15.94 -22.25
N TYR A 4 8.88 -16.21 -21.06
CA TYR A 4 8.78 -17.51 -20.41
C TYR A 4 7.67 -17.48 -19.36
N MET A 5 6.63 -18.29 -19.58
CA MET A 5 5.65 -18.60 -18.54
C MET A 5 6.27 -19.49 -17.46
N ALA A 6 5.60 -19.59 -16.30
CA ALA A 6 6.07 -20.40 -15.18
C ALA A 6 6.15 -21.91 -15.47
N ASP A 7 5.53 -22.36 -16.57
CA ASP A 7 5.54 -23.73 -17.09
C ASP A 7 6.57 -23.94 -18.22
N GLY A 8 7.39 -22.93 -18.53
CA GLY A 8 8.40 -23.00 -19.59
C GLY A 8 7.88 -22.77 -21.01
N THR A 9 6.59 -22.47 -21.18
CA THR A 9 6.05 -22.15 -22.51
C THR A 9 6.55 -20.78 -23.00
N THR A 10 6.98 -20.75 -24.26
CA THR A 10 7.53 -19.59 -24.95
C THR A 10 6.41 -18.82 -25.64
N ILE A 11 6.15 -17.58 -25.24
CA ILE A 11 5.17 -16.72 -25.91
C ILE A 11 5.90 -15.59 -26.62
N SER A 12 5.67 -15.44 -27.93
CA SER A 12 6.30 -14.40 -28.77
C SER A 12 5.63 -13.02 -28.66
N THR A 13 4.52 -12.92 -27.93
CA THR A 13 3.72 -11.71 -27.74
C THR A 13 3.20 -11.67 -26.31
N ALA A 14 3.21 -10.49 -25.67
CA ALA A 14 2.61 -10.30 -24.35
C ALA A 14 1.17 -10.85 -24.36
N PRO A 15 0.73 -11.59 -23.32
CA PRO A 15 -0.62 -12.13 -23.26
C PRO A 15 -1.64 -11.00 -23.42
N LYS A 16 -2.44 -11.05 -24.48
CA LYS A 16 -3.52 -10.08 -24.74
C LYS A 16 -4.63 -10.29 -23.71
N PHE A 17 -4.60 -9.55 -22.62
CA PHE A 17 -5.74 -9.46 -21.69
C PHE A 17 -6.71 -8.40 -22.25
N THR A 18 -8.00 -8.72 -22.27
CA THR A 18 -9.04 -7.89 -22.92
C THR A 18 -9.41 -6.67 -22.07
N GLY A 19 -9.34 -5.47 -22.66
CA GLY A 19 -9.81 -4.19 -22.07
C GLY A 19 -8.75 -3.40 -21.29
N SER A 20 -8.28 -2.29 -21.90
CA SER A 20 -7.35 -1.20 -21.48
C SER A 20 -5.81 -1.38 -21.47
N SER A 21 -5.14 -0.43 -22.17
CA SER A 21 -3.81 0.21 -22.03
C SER A 21 -2.60 -0.58 -21.49
N TYR A 22 -1.86 -1.26 -22.37
CA TYR A 22 -0.54 -1.80 -22.04
C TYR A 22 0.53 -1.05 -22.79
N LEU A 23 1.61 -0.67 -22.10
CA LEU A 23 2.80 -0.12 -22.73
C LEU A 23 3.47 -1.14 -23.66
N ASP A 24 3.76 -0.72 -24.90
CA ASP A 24 4.54 -1.49 -25.85
C ASP A 24 6.01 -1.47 -25.45
N THR A 25 6.50 -2.58 -24.89
CA THR A 25 7.92 -2.72 -24.52
C THR A 25 8.90 -2.47 -25.68
N ALA A 26 8.47 -2.63 -26.94
CA ALA A 26 9.33 -2.33 -28.08
C ALA A 26 9.61 -0.83 -28.21
N SER A 27 8.66 0.03 -27.82
CA SER A 27 8.80 1.49 -27.83
C SER A 27 9.88 2.00 -26.85
N GLY A 28 10.26 1.19 -25.86
CA GLY A 28 11.40 1.47 -24.97
C GLY A 28 12.78 1.25 -25.61
N ASN A 29 12.87 0.84 -26.89
CA ASN A 29 14.14 0.86 -27.64
C ASN A 29 14.42 2.26 -28.18
N VAL A 30 14.77 3.18 -27.30
CA VAL A 30 15.15 4.53 -27.71
C VAL A 30 16.63 4.55 -28.09
N GLY A 31 16.93 5.10 -29.27
CA GLY A 31 18.31 5.29 -29.74
C GLY A 31 18.95 6.53 -29.11
N THR A 32 19.47 7.42 -29.94
CA THR A 32 19.97 8.72 -29.49
C THR A 32 18.82 9.68 -29.22
N ILE A 33 18.91 10.45 -28.13
CA ILE A 33 17.98 11.49 -27.73
C ILE A 33 18.72 12.81 -27.84
N LEU A 34 18.18 13.75 -28.61
CA LEU A 34 18.75 15.09 -28.76
C LEU A 34 18.54 15.88 -27.46
N GLY A 35 19.59 16.51 -26.92
CA GLY A 35 19.51 17.30 -25.69
C GLY A 35 19.96 16.56 -24.42
N VAL A 36 20.28 15.27 -24.52
CA VAL A 36 20.94 14.52 -23.43
C VAL A 36 22.45 14.58 -23.60
N ASP A 37 23.18 14.71 -22.48
CA ASP A 37 24.64 14.66 -22.50
C ASP A 37 25.13 13.23 -22.82
N ASP A 38 26.18 13.10 -23.63
CA ASP A 38 26.69 11.80 -24.09
C ASP A 38 27.08 10.85 -22.94
N GLU A 39 27.47 11.41 -21.79
CA GLU A 39 27.86 10.66 -20.58
C GLU A 39 26.66 9.98 -19.88
N ASP A 40 25.44 10.53 -20.00
CA ASP A 40 24.26 10.01 -19.31
C ASP A 40 23.48 8.99 -20.15
N MET A 41 23.61 9.07 -21.48
CA MET A 41 22.90 8.18 -22.39
C MET A 41 23.04 6.69 -22.07
N PRO A 42 24.22 6.16 -21.67
CA PRO A 42 24.36 4.79 -21.22
C PRO A 42 23.47 4.43 -20.02
N ILE A 43 23.30 5.35 -19.06
CA ILE A 43 22.45 5.15 -17.88
C ILE A 43 20.98 5.14 -18.29
N ILE A 44 20.57 6.02 -19.21
CA ILE A 44 19.20 6.05 -19.76
C ILE A 44 18.87 4.75 -20.48
N HIS A 45 19.78 4.26 -21.33
CA HIS A 45 19.60 2.98 -22.04
C HIS A 45 19.49 1.81 -21.06
N GLU A 46 20.28 1.81 -19.99
CA GLU A 46 20.20 0.79 -18.95
C GLU A 46 18.86 0.86 -18.19
N LEU A 47 18.37 2.05 -17.85
CA LEU A 47 17.06 2.23 -17.21
C LEU A 47 15.91 1.71 -18.09
N LEU A 48 15.92 2.06 -19.38
CA LEU A 48 14.95 1.57 -20.36
C LEU A 48 15.04 0.05 -20.55
N ARG A 49 16.25 -0.53 -20.51
CA ARG A 49 16.43 -1.98 -20.53
C ARG A 49 15.83 -2.64 -19.30
N VAL A 50 16.14 -2.13 -18.11
CA VAL A 50 15.62 -2.64 -16.83
C VAL A 50 14.09 -2.60 -16.82
N TRP A 51 13.49 -1.48 -17.24
CA TRP A 51 12.04 -1.35 -17.36
C TRP A 51 11.45 -2.45 -18.25
N ARG A 52 11.97 -2.60 -19.48
CA ARG A 52 11.49 -3.63 -20.42
C ARG A 52 11.62 -5.06 -19.90
N GLU A 53 12.69 -5.35 -19.17
CA GLU A 53 12.90 -6.68 -18.58
C GLU A 53 11.93 -6.98 -17.42
N LYS A 54 11.56 -5.97 -16.63
CA LYS A 54 10.70 -6.15 -15.44
C LYS A 54 9.21 -5.95 -15.71
N TYR A 55 8.85 -5.10 -16.66
CA TYR A 55 7.48 -4.75 -17.00
C TYR A 55 6.57 -5.97 -17.24
N PRO A 56 6.95 -7.00 -18.03
CA PRO A 56 6.09 -8.18 -18.24
C PRO A 56 5.74 -8.91 -16.94
N ARG A 57 6.69 -8.97 -16.00
CA ARG A 57 6.47 -9.65 -14.73
C ARG A 57 5.58 -8.83 -13.80
N ASN A 58 5.71 -7.51 -13.86
CA ASN A 58 4.89 -6.58 -13.09
C ASN A 58 3.44 -6.58 -13.60
N LEU A 59 3.22 -6.63 -14.92
CA LEU A 59 1.90 -6.83 -15.52
C LEU A 59 1.23 -8.14 -15.09
N ILE A 60 1.96 -9.25 -15.02
CA ILE A 60 1.40 -10.52 -14.54
C ILE A 60 0.90 -10.37 -13.10
N ARG A 61 1.69 -9.74 -12.22
CA ARG A 61 1.27 -9.48 -10.84
C ARG A 61 0.07 -8.53 -10.78
N GLY A 62 0.04 -7.56 -11.70
CA GLY A 62 -1.14 -6.77 -12.09
C GLY A 62 -2.39 -7.61 -12.23
N ALA A 63 -2.38 -8.47 -13.24
CA ALA A 63 -3.51 -9.32 -13.57
C ALA A 63 -3.98 -10.19 -12.39
N TYR A 64 -3.06 -10.79 -11.62
CA TYR A 64 -3.44 -11.59 -10.44
C TYR A 64 -4.01 -10.76 -9.29
N TYR A 65 -3.55 -9.53 -9.12
CA TYR A 65 -4.10 -8.63 -8.11
C TYR A 65 -5.52 -8.19 -8.49
N ASP A 66 -5.72 -7.85 -9.76
CA ASP A 66 -6.99 -7.32 -10.27
C ASP A 66 -8.00 -8.42 -10.65
N CYS A 67 -7.71 -9.70 -10.38
CA CYS A 67 -8.49 -10.87 -10.82
C CYS A 67 -8.78 -10.89 -12.33
N LYS A 68 -7.78 -10.53 -13.14
CA LYS A 68 -7.85 -10.50 -14.61
C LYS A 68 -6.98 -11.57 -15.27
N GLU A 69 -6.40 -12.49 -14.49
CA GLU A 69 -5.59 -13.56 -15.03
C GLU A 69 -6.41 -14.55 -15.87
N ARG A 70 -5.76 -15.13 -16.87
CA ARG A 70 -6.37 -16.15 -17.73
C ARG A 70 -6.33 -17.49 -17.02
N PHE A 71 -7.43 -18.23 -17.14
CA PHE A 71 -7.50 -19.60 -16.66
C PHE A 71 -6.41 -20.49 -17.28
N LYS A 72 -5.56 -21.09 -16.43
CA LYS A 72 -4.51 -22.03 -16.86
C LYS A 72 -4.96 -23.46 -16.65
N ASP A 73 -5.38 -24.08 -17.74
CA ASP A 73 -5.75 -25.49 -17.73
C ASP A 73 -4.57 -26.41 -18.06
N PHE A 74 -4.55 -27.59 -17.45
CA PHE A 74 -3.65 -28.68 -17.81
C PHE A 74 -4.15 -29.50 -19.01
N GLY A 75 -5.36 -29.26 -19.50
CA GLY A 75 -5.92 -29.91 -20.69
C GLY A 75 -6.46 -31.31 -20.45
N ILE A 76 -6.74 -31.68 -19.19
CA ILE A 76 -7.09 -33.06 -18.80
C ILE A 76 -8.59 -33.22 -18.58
N SER A 77 -9.25 -32.27 -17.91
CA SER A 77 -10.57 -32.53 -17.30
C SER A 77 -11.62 -31.45 -17.56
N ILE A 78 -11.27 -30.36 -18.25
CA ILE A 78 -12.15 -29.20 -18.42
C ILE A 78 -12.45 -29.05 -19.91
N PRO A 79 -13.73 -29.12 -20.33
CA PRO A 79 -14.10 -28.91 -21.73
C PRO A 79 -13.69 -27.53 -22.25
N ASP A 80 -13.26 -27.46 -23.54
CA ASP A 80 -12.82 -26.22 -24.18
C ASP A 80 -13.88 -25.11 -24.18
N GLN A 81 -15.17 -25.48 -24.19
CA GLN A 81 -16.28 -24.53 -24.14
C GLN A 81 -16.38 -23.78 -22.80
N ILE A 82 -16.01 -24.44 -21.69
CA ILE A 82 -15.98 -23.81 -20.36
C ILE A 82 -14.71 -22.99 -20.23
N LYS A 83 -13.56 -23.56 -20.61
CA LYS A 83 -12.23 -22.95 -20.53
C LYS A 83 -12.16 -21.52 -21.07
N ASN A 84 -12.85 -21.22 -22.17
CA ASN A 84 -12.82 -19.91 -22.82
C ASN A 84 -13.80 -18.88 -22.23
N LYS A 85 -14.68 -19.30 -21.32
CA LYS A 85 -15.72 -18.45 -20.72
C LYS A 85 -15.54 -18.20 -19.23
N VAL A 86 -14.62 -18.91 -18.58
CA VAL A 86 -14.36 -18.69 -17.16
C VAL A 86 -13.42 -17.51 -16.96
N GLU A 87 -13.83 -16.59 -16.10
CA GLU A 87 -13.02 -15.47 -15.62
C GLU A 87 -12.48 -15.75 -14.22
N ALA A 88 -11.38 -15.09 -13.87
CA ALA A 88 -10.76 -15.24 -12.56
C ALA A 88 -11.70 -14.74 -11.45
N MET A 89 -11.85 -15.56 -10.41
CA MET A 89 -12.84 -15.34 -9.33
C MET A 89 -12.24 -15.40 -7.92
N ILE A 90 -10.90 -15.51 -7.79
CA ILE A 90 -10.22 -15.71 -6.50
C ILE A 90 -9.33 -14.50 -6.16
N GLY A 91 -9.83 -13.61 -5.30
CA GLY A 91 -9.16 -12.39 -4.83
C GLY A 91 -8.07 -12.59 -3.76
N TRP A 92 -7.47 -13.79 -3.65
CA TRP A 92 -6.44 -14.05 -2.64
C TRP A 92 -5.18 -13.18 -2.78
N PRO A 93 -4.69 -12.82 -3.99
CA PRO A 93 -3.55 -11.91 -4.13
C PRO A 93 -3.86 -10.48 -3.67
N GLU A 94 -5.06 -9.98 -3.99
CA GLU A 94 -5.53 -8.68 -3.53
C GLU A 94 -5.58 -8.65 -2.00
N LEU A 95 -6.28 -9.61 -1.39
CA LEU A 95 -6.38 -9.75 0.06
C LEU A 95 -5.01 -9.84 0.70
N ALA A 96 -4.09 -10.63 0.13
CA ALA A 96 -2.73 -10.75 0.64
C ALA A 96 -2.00 -9.41 0.69
N VAL A 97 -2.18 -8.56 -0.33
CA VAL A 97 -1.58 -7.22 -0.40
C VAL A 97 -2.29 -6.25 0.54
N ARG A 98 -3.62 -6.15 0.46
CA ARG A 98 -4.46 -5.23 1.23
C ARG A 98 -4.34 -5.45 2.73
N SER A 99 -4.47 -6.70 3.19
CA SER A 99 -4.36 -7.00 4.63
C SER A 99 -3.01 -6.62 5.25
N LEU A 100 -1.93 -6.44 4.47
CA LEU A 100 -0.69 -5.87 4.99
C LEU A 100 -0.63 -4.34 4.82
N SER A 101 -1.08 -3.79 3.68
CA SER A 101 -1.03 -2.34 3.46
C SER A 101 -1.91 -1.59 4.44
N ASP A 102 -3.06 -2.15 4.79
CA ASP A 102 -4.05 -1.50 5.65
C ASP A 102 -3.56 -1.36 7.10
N LEU A 103 -2.47 -2.07 7.47
CA LEU A 103 -1.79 -1.93 8.76
C LEU A 103 -0.75 -0.80 8.77
N SER A 104 -0.42 -0.22 7.61
CA SER A 104 0.64 0.76 7.43
C SER A 104 0.06 2.12 7.08
N ASP A 105 -0.32 2.89 8.10
CA ASP A 105 -0.90 4.23 7.94
C ASP A 105 0.06 5.31 8.46
N LEU A 106 0.36 6.31 7.62
CA LEU A 106 1.29 7.39 7.91
C LEU A 106 0.49 8.61 8.36
N GLU A 107 0.64 8.99 9.64
CA GLU A 107 -0.08 10.13 10.21
C GLU A 107 0.64 11.47 10.02
N GLY A 108 1.94 11.44 9.71
CA GLY A 108 2.74 12.65 9.48
C GLY A 108 4.20 12.53 9.91
N PHE A 109 4.79 13.68 10.21
CA PHE A 109 6.15 13.80 10.73
C PHE A 109 6.16 14.58 12.03
N SER A 110 6.93 14.09 13.01
CA SER A 110 7.23 14.81 14.23
C SER A 110 8.58 15.51 14.09
N VAL A 111 8.65 16.78 14.47
CA VAL A 111 9.89 17.58 14.48
C VAL A 111 10.27 17.84 15.93
N SER A 112 11.55 17.66 16.28
CA SER A 112 12.03 18.00 17.62
C SER A 112 12.16 19.52 17.76
N GLY A 113 11.11 20.16 18.28
CA GLY A 113 11.05 21.62 18.44
C GLY A 113 10.01 22.26 17.53
N ASP A 114 10.26 23.49 17.10
CA ASP A 114 9.39 24.21 16.17
C ASP A 114 9.67 23.79 14.72
N ASP A 115 8.61 23.58 13.94
CA ASP A 115 8.70 23.26 12.52
C ASP A 115 9.07 24.50 11.70
N THR A 116 10.36 24.83 11.71
CA THR A 116 10.95 25.94 10.93
C THR A 116 11.11 25.59 9.46
N MET A 117 11.05 24.31 9.11
CA MET A 117 11.24 23.78 7.75
C MET A 117 9.89 23.58 7.04
N GLY A 118 8.75 23.93 7.63
CA GLY A 118 7.43 23.76 7.01
C GLY A 118 7.18 22.32 6.53
N VAL A 119 7.59 21.32 7.33
CA VAL A 119 7.40 19.90 7.04
C VAL A 119 5.93 19.53 7.07
N GLY A 120 5.18 20.11 8.01
CA GLY A 120 3.73 19.93 8.09
C GLY A 120 3.03 20.45 6.83
N ASP A 121 3.40 21.64 6.36
CA ASP A 121 2.80 22.24 5.16
C ASP A 121 3.11 21.39 3.91
N LEU A 122 4.36 20.93 3.75
CA LEU A 122 4.74 20.03 2.64
C LEU A 122 3.99 18.69 2.66
N PHE A 123 3.68 18.17 3.86
CA PHE A 123 2.91 16.94 4.03
C PHE A 123 1.48 17.11 3.54
N GLU A 124 0.81 18.20 3.93
CA GLU A 124 -0.57 18.50 3.56
C GLU A 124 -0.69 18.90 2.08
N ASP A 125 0.20 19.76 1.58
CA ASP A 125 0.20 20.25 0.19
C ASP A 125 0.34 19.10 -0.82
N ASN A 126 1.02 18.02 -0.43
CA ASN A 126 1.24 16.84 -1.25
C ASN A 126 0.32 15.65 -0.89
N GLN A 127 -0.58 15.78 0.09
CA GLN A 127 -1.48 14.71 0.54
C GLN A 127 -0.73 13.41 0.82
N LEU A 128 0.37 13.51 1.59
CA LEU A 128 1.32 12.42 1.76
C LEU A 128 0.73 11.21 2.51
N ASP A 129 -0.33 11.39 3.28
CA ASP A 129 -1.13 10.31 3.88
C ASP A 129 -1.73 9.38 2.79
N VAL A 130 -2.40 9.96 1.79
CA VAL A 130 -3.02 9.23 0.68
C VAL A 130 -1.96 8.68 -0.26
N VAL A 131 -1.00 9.51 -0.66
CA VAL A 131 0.08 9.15 -1.58
C VAL A 131 0.92 8.00 -1.04
N THR A 132 1.21 7.99 0.27
CA THR A 132 1.96 6.90 0.90
C THR A 132 1.20 5.58 0.85
N SER A 133 -0.12 5.61 1.06
CA SER A 133 -0.97 4.42 0.95
C SER A 133 -0.92 3.81 -0.45
N GLU A 134 -0.98 4.64 -1.49
CA GLU A 134 -0.83 4.20 -2.89
C GLU A 134 0.56 3.58 -3.16
N LEU A 135 1.62 4.22 -2.67
CA LEU A 135 2.99 3.74 -2.80
C LEU A 135 3.18 2.38 -2.15
N ILE A 136 2.63 2.17 -0.95
CA ILE A 136 2.76 0.91 -0.20
C ILE A 136 2.06 -0.24 -0.93
N VAL A 137 0.83 -0.01 -1.39
CA VAL A 137 0.08 -1.00 -2.18
C VAL A 137 0.87 -1.36 -3.44
N SER A 138 1.40 -0.36 -4.16
CA SER A 138 2.21 -0.56 -5.35
C SER A 138 3.51 -1.32 -5.04
N ALA A 139 4.19 -1.02 -3.94
CA ALA A 139 5.40 -1.72 -3.51
C ALA A 139 5.11 -3.19 -3.16
N TYR A 140 4.00 -3.48 -2.48
CA TYR A 140 3.59 -4.86 -2.19
C TYR A 140 3.17 -5.63 -3.45
N LYS A 141 2.56 -4.95 -4.43
CA LYS A 141 2.18 -5.51 -5.73
C LYS A 141 3.41 -5.82 -6.60
N HIS A 142 4.33 -4.88 -6.78
CA HIS A 142 5.42 -4.99 -7.78
C HIS A 142 6.80 -5.30 -7.21
N SER A 143 7.00 -5.21 -5.89
CA SER A 143 8.23 -5.24 -5.09
C SER A 143 8.72 -3.86 -4.65
N CYS A 144 8.53 -2.85 -5.49
CA CYS A 144 8.89 -1.48 -5.19
C CYS A 144 7.95 -0.50 -5.88
N SER A 145 7.92 0.70 -5.35
CA SER A 145 7.31 1.89 -5.94
C SER A 145 8.29 3.06 -5.80
N PHE A 146 8.05 4.13 -6.54
CA PHE A 146 8.91 5.31 -6.57
C PHE A 146 8.10 6.55 -6.23
N LEU A 147 8.72 7.48 -5.51
CA LEU A 147 8.15 8.80 -5.26
C LEU A 147 9.09 9.82 -5.89
N THR A 148 8.61 10.52 -6.92
CA THR A 148 9.38 11.55 -7.63
C THR A 148 9.12 12.90 -7.00
N ILE A 149 10.18 13.69 -6.83
CA ILE A 149 10.12 14.99 -6.16
C ILE A 149 10.70 16.02 -7.13
N ALA A 150 9.90 17.02 -7.47
CA ALA A 150 10.29 18.10 -8.36
C ALA A 150 9.69 19.43 -7.87
N ALA A 151 10.41 20.51 -8.11
CA ALA A 151 9.83 21.85 -8.00
C ALA A 151 8.88 22.09 -9.17
N ASP A 152 7.79 22.82 -8.92
CA ASP A 152 6.87 23.23 -9.97
C ASP A 152 7.60 24.19 -10.94
N PRO A 153 7.54 23.97 -12.26
CA PRO A 153 8.13 24.88 -13.23
C PRO A 153 7.61 26.32 -13.14
N GLU A 154 6.37 26.51 -12.68
CA GLU A 154 5.74 27.84 -12.55
C GLU A 154 6.00 28.49 -11.19
N ASP A 155 6.29 27.70 -10.15
CA ASP A 155 6.52 28.18 -8.79
C ASP A 155 7.56 27.32 -8.06
N SER A 156 8.80 27.83 -7.95
CA SER A 156 9.89 27.12 -7.29
C SER A 156 9.67 26.87 -5.80
N GLU A 157 8.75 27.59 -5.15
CA GLU A 157 8.39 27.35 -3.74
C GLU A 157 7.44 26.16 -3.59
N ARG A 158 6.74 25.76 -4.66
CA ARG A 158 5.84 24.62 -4.69
C ARG A 158 6.61 23.36 -5.08
N ILE A 159 6.63 22.39 -4.17
CA ILE A 159 7.22 21.07 -4.42
C ILE A 159 6.12 20.05 -4.68
N SER A 160 6.22 19.34 -5.79
CA SER A 160 5.35 18.22 -6.16
C SER A 160 6.03 16.88 -5.84
N MET A 161 5.34 16.06 -5.05
CA MET A 161 5.72 14.69 -4.73
C MET A 161 4.71 13.72 -5.37
N ILE A 162 5.10 13.09 -6.48
CA ILE A 162 4.18 12.27 -7.28
C ILE A 162 4.51 10.77 -7.11
N PRO A 163 3.54 9.93 -6.70
CA PRO A 163 3.73 8.50 -6.64
C PRO A 163 3.80 7.89 -8.03
N ARG A 164 4.72 6.95 -8.21
CA ARG A 164 4.96 6.25 -9.48
C ARG A 164 5.06 4.75 -9.25
N SER A 165 4.21 4.00 -9.95
CA SER A 165 4.23 2.54 -9.90
C SER A 165 5.43 1.99 -10.67
N ALA A 166 5.89 0.79 -10.30
CA ALA A 166 6.96 0.10 -11.02
C ALA A 166 6.52 -0.51 -12.37
N ASP A 167 5.25 -0.35 -12.76
CA ASP A 167 4.80 -0.64 -14.13
C ASP A 167 5.24 0.49 -15.09
N TRP A 168 5.26 1.72 -14.59
CA TRP A 168 5.61 2.93 -15.35
C TRP A 168 7.01 3.43 -15.04
N SER A 169 7.75 2.73 -14.16
CA SER A 169 9.02 3.22 -13.64
C SER A 169 10.07 2.14 -13.50
N ALA A 170 11.34 2.55 -13.58
CA ALA A 170 12.48 1.70 -13.27
C ALA A 170 13.54 2.49 -12.51
N GLY A 171 14.38 1.78 -11.77
CA GLY A 171 15.49 2.38 -11.05
C GLY A 171 16.72 1.48 -11.08
N ILE A 172 17.89 2.10 -10.98
CA ILE A 172 19.17 1.41 -10.81
C ILE A 172 19.65 1.69 -9.40
N TRP A 173 20.04 0.64 -8.68
CA TRP A 173 20.45 0.73 -7.30
C TRP A 173 21.98 0.69 -7.15
N ASP A 174 22.53 1.67 -6.45
CA ASP A 174 23.92 1.69 -6.01
C ASP A 174 24.08 0.94 -4.67
N ARG A 175 24.82 -0.16 -4.69
CA ARG A 175 25.11 -0.93 -3.48
C ARG A 175 26.12 -0.25 -2.57
N HIS A 176 27.04 0.54 -3.12
CA HIS A 176 28.09 1.19 -2.34
C HIS A 176 27.52 2.35 -1.53
N ASN A 177 26.82 3.27 -2.20
CA ASN A 177 26.24 4.46 -1.57
C ASN A 177 24.85 4.20 -0.96
N HIS A 178 24.32 2.98 -1.08
CA HIS A 178 23.00 2.58 -0.60
C HIS A 178 21.89 3.55 -1.05
N ARG A 179 21.91 3.94 -2.32
CA ARG A 179 20.96 4.89 -2.93
C ARG A 179 20.67 4.56 -4.38
N LEU A 180 19.68 5.23 -4.96
CA LEU A 180 19.45 5.15 -6.41
C LEU A 180 20.58 5.85 -7.17
N VAL A 181 21.08 5.21 -8.22
CA VAL A 181 21.96 5.84 -9.22
C VAL A 181 21.13 6.75 -10.11
N GLY A 182 19.94 6.29 -10.49
CA GLY A 182 18.99 7.01 -11.31
C GLY A 182 17.66 6.28 -11.36
N ALA A 183 16.63 7.00 -11.79
CA ALA A 183 15.30 6.47 -12.00
C ALA A 183 14.73 6.94 -13.35
N LEU A 184 13.81 6.16 -13.89
CA LEU A 184 13.06 6.42 -15.11
C LEU A 184 11.59 6.36 -14.76
N THR A 185 10.80 7.32 -15.24
CA THR A 185 9.35 7.34 -15.09
C THR A 185 8.70 7.69 -16.41
N ILE A 186 7.91 6.79 -16.95
CA ILE A 186 7.11 7.01 -18.16
C ILE A 186 5.94 7.91 -17.78
N THR A 187 5.73 8.96 -18.56
CA THR A 187 4.74 10.01 -18.28
C THR A 187 3.56 9.97 -19.24
N GLU A 188 3.78 9.57 -20.49
CA GLU A 188 2.73 9.56 -21.51
C GLU A 188 2.89 8.40 -22.51
N ASP A 189 1.75 7.84 -22.91
CA ASP A 189 1.62 6.83 -23.97
C ASP A 189 0.55 7.21 -25.00
N ASP A 190 0.67 6.67 -26.22
CA ASP A 190 -0.34 6.82 -27.26
C ASP A 190 -1.49 5.80 -27.12
N LYS A 191 -2.47 5.88 -28.03
CA LYS A 191 -3.63 4.97 -28.06
C LYS A 191 -3.25 3.50 -28.27
N ASP A 192 -2.08 3.23 -28.84
CA ASP A 192 -1.55 1.89 -29.07
C ASP A 192 -0.61 1.44 -27.93
N GLY A 193 -0.43 2.27 -26.89
CA GLY A 193 0.43 2.03 -25.75
C GLY A 193 1.91 2.30 -26.00
N ARG A 194 2.29 2.98 -27.08
CA ARG A 194 3.69 3.35 -27.30
C ARG A 194 4.06 4.52 -26.41
N ILE A 195 5.25 4.43 -25.80
CA ILE A 195 5.77 5.50 -24.96
C ILE A 195 6.03 6.75 -25.81
N CYS A 196 5.43 7.87 -25.42
CA CYS A 196 5.56 9.17 -26.06
C CYS A 196 6.40 10.14 -25.23
N ALA A 197 6.40 9.98 -23.91
CA ALA A 197 7.21 10.79 -23.01
C ALA A 197 7.65 10.01 -21.77
N PHE A 198 8.83 10.35 -21.26
CA PHE A 198 9.35 9.84 -20.00
C PHE A 198 10.35 10.81 -19.39
N ASN A 199 10.48 10.78 -18.06
CA ASN A 199 11.45 11.55 -17.32
C ASN A 199 12.56 10.64 -16.80
N VAL A 200 13.81 11.12 -16.87
CA VAL A 200 14.98 10.46 -16.30
C VAL A 200 15.52 11.33 -15.17
N TRP A 201 15.63 10.72 -14.00
CA TRP A 201 16.08 11.36 -12.78
C TRP A 201 17.51 10.91 -12.47
N LEU A 202 18.46 11.82 -12.57
CA LEU A 202 19.88 11.58 -12.33
C LEU A 202 20.39 12.53 -11.22
N PRO A 203 21.59 12.28 -10.66
CA PRO A 203 22.22 13.24 -9.77
C PRO A 203 22.46 14.57 -10.49
N GLY A 204 21.99 15.67 -9.91
CA GLY A 204 22.18 17.03 -10.40
C GLY A 204 21.23 17.48 -11.50
N LYS A 205 20.46 16.57 -12.11
CA LYS A 205 19.66 16.88 -13.30
C LYS A 205 18.49 15.93 -13.53
N VAL A 206 17.46 16.45 -14.17
CA VAL A 206 16.31 15.70 -14.67
C VAL A 206 16.20 15.95 -16.17
N TYR A 207 16.02 14.88 -16.94
CA TYR A 207 15.72 14.96 -18.37
C TYR A 207 14.26 14.67 -18.60
N GLU A 208 13.54 15.61 -19.21
CA GLU A 208 12.18 15.40 -19.69
C GLU A 208 12.23 15.05 -21.17
N CYS A 209 12.07 13.76 -21.47
CA CYS A 209 12.21 13.23 -22.82
C CYS A 209 10.83 13.11 -23.46
N SER A 210 10.68 13.63 -24.68
CA SER A 210 9.48 13.49 -25.49
C SER A 210 9.81 13.07 -26.93
N GLY A 211 8.94 12.25 -27.50
CA GLY A 211 9.09 11.73 -28.87
C GLY A 211 7.99 10.74 -29.25
N HIS A 212 7.15 11.12 -30.20
CA HIS A 212 6.12 10.21 -30.76
C HIS A 212 6.66 9.37 -31.93
N LEU A 213 7.65 9.90 -32.66
CA LEU A 213 8.43 9.22 -33.71
C LEU A 213 9.82 9.88 -33.75
N MET A 214 10.88 9.10 -33.98
CA MET A 214 12.27 9.60 -34.00
C MET A 214 12.43 10.91 -34.81
N PRO A 215 13.29 11.85 -34.40
CA PRO A 215 14.18 11.79 -33.23
C PRO A 215 13.49 12.15 -31.92
N TRP A 216 13.97 11.56 -30.81
CA TRP A 216 13.58 11.95 -29.46
C TRP A 216 14.29 13.25 -29.06
N HIS A 217 13.61 14.10 -28.28
CA HIS A 217 14.16 15.33 -27.73
C HIS A 217 14.07 15.27 -26.21
N ALA A 218 15.05 15.86 -25.53
CA ALA A 218 15.08 16.01 -24.09
C ALA A 218 15.27 17.48 -23.71
N GLU A 219 14.47 17.94 -22.77
CA GLU A 219 14.73 19.15 -22.01
C GLU A 219 15.50 18.80 -20.74
N LYS A 220 16.58 19.53 -20.48
CA LYS A 220 17.44 19.32 -19.32
C LYS A 220 17.09 20.34 -18.23
N ILE A 221 16.64 19.84 -17.08
CA ILE A 221 16.36 20.63 -15.89
C ILE A 221 17.50 20.39 -14.90
N GLU A 222 18.31 21.42 -14.64
CA GLU A 222 19.40 21.35 -13.66
C GLU A 222 18.84 21.49 -12.24
N THR A 223 18.93 20.42 -11.45
CA THR A 223 18.51 20.43 -10.05
C THR A 223 19.67 20.75 -9.11
N ASN A 224 20.92 20.56 -9.56
CA ASN A 224 22.16 20.70 -8.78
C ASN A 224 22.21 19.85 -7.50
N PHE A 225 21.28 18.90 -7.34
CA PHE A 225 21.16 18.06 -6.16
C PHE A 225 22.12 16.87 -6.21
N ASP A 226 22.74 16.49 -5.09
CA ASP A 226 23.82 15.50 -5.05
C ASP A 226 23.43 14.04 -5.39
N GLN A 227 22.13 13.80 -5.54
CA GLN A 227 21.51 12.50 -5.81
C GLN A 227 20.24 12.67 -6.67
N PRO A 228 19.68 11.59 -7.23
CA PRO A 228 18.41 11.68 -7.94
C PRO A 228 17.30 12.14 -6.98
N THR A 229 16.41 13.01 -7.45
CA THR A 229 15.27 13.53 -6.67
C THR A 229 14.10 12.53 -6.63
N VAL A 230 14.43 11.24 -6.45
CA VAL A 230 13.49 10.13 -6.40
C VAL A 230 13.87 9.22 -5.24
N VAL A 231 12.88 8.75 -4.50
CA VAL A 231 13.06 7.68 -3.50
C VAL A 231 12.32 6.42 -3.93
N SER A 232 12.80 5.26 -3.47
CA SER A 232 12.16 3.97 -3.75
C SER A 232 11.65 3.34 -2.45
N LEU A 233 10.34 3.11 -2.36
CA LEU A 233 9.77 2.29 -1.30
C LEU A 233 9.81 0.84 -1.78
N ALA A 234 10.56 -0.02 -1.09
CA ALA A 234 10.76 -1.42 -1.48
C ALA A 234 10.35 -2.37 -0.36
N TYR A 235 9.53 -3.37 -0.71
CA TYR A 235 9.05 -4.38 0.22
C TYR A 235 10.05 -5.52 0.37
N ASP A 236 10.39 -5.87 1.61
CA ASP A 236 11.31 -6.97 1.94
C ASP A 236 12.66 -6.86 1.19
N ARG A 237 13.34 -5.72 1.39
CA ARG A 237 14.69 -5.50 0.85
C ARG A 237 15.66 -6.54 1.40
N GLN A 238 16.36 -7.23 0.50
CA GLN A 238 17.38 -8.22 0.84
C GLN A 238 18.73 -7.77 0.26
N MET A 239 19.84 -8.27 0.80
CA MET A 239 21.18 -7.86 0.37
C MET A 239 21.46 -8.15 -1.10
N ASP A 240 20.90 -9.24 -1.64
CA ASP A 240 20.99 -9.62 -3.04
C ASP A 240 19.95 -8.89 -3.92
N ARG A 241 18.88 -8.35 -3.32
CA ARG A 241 17.74 -7.71 -3.99
C ARG A 241 17.38 -6.38 -3.32
N PRO A 242 18.01 -5.28 -3.74
CA PRO A 242 17.78 -3.97 -3.14
C PRO A 242 16.35 -3.45 -3.36
N PHE A 243 15.70 -3.78 -4.48
CA PHE A 243 14.28 -3.48 -4.74
C PHE A 243 13.30 -4.49 -4.14
N GLY A 244 13.81 -5.43 -3.34
CA GLY A 244 13.01 -6.36 -2.56
C GLY A 244 12.23 -7.38 -3.38
N HIS A 245 11.09 -7.81 -2.83
CA HIS A 245 10.22 -8.83 -3.40
C HIS A 245 8.77 -8.38 -3.40
N SER A 246 8.00 -8.84 -4.39
CA SER A 246 6.54 -8.67 -4.38
C SER A 246 5.92 -9.67 -3.42
N ARG A 247 4.85 -9.25 -2.75
CA ARG A 247 4.01 -10.13 -1.93
C ARG A 247 3.24 -11.14 -2.78
N ILE A 248 2.94 -10.77 -4.02
CA ILE A 248 2.43 -11.66 -5.08
C ILE A 248 3.59 -12.49 -5.64
N SER A 249 3.96 -13.52 -4.87
CA SER A 249 5.03 -14.45 -5.18
C SER A 249 4.60 -15.52 -6.20
N ARG A 250 5.59 -16.24 -6.78
CA ARG A 250 5.34 -17.38 -7.70
C ARG A 250 4.47 -18.46 -7.04
N SER A 251 4.73 -18.76 -5.77
CA SER A 251 3.97 -19.76 -5.03
C SER A 251 2.53 -19.31 -4.79
N LEU A 252 2.29 -18.02 -4.51
CA LEU A 252 0.92 -17.52 -4.34
C LEU A 252 0.12 -17.62 -5.64
N MET A 253 0.71 -17.18 -6.76
CA MET A 253 0.08 -17.34 -8.08
C MET A 253 -0.22 -18.80 -8.42
N SER A 254 0.68 -19.73 -8.08
CA SER A 254 0.45 -21.15 -8.31
C SER A 254 -0.68 -21.73 -7.45
N LEU A 255 -0.83 -21.25 -6.21
CA LEU A 255 -1.93 -21.66 -5.34
C LEU A 255 -3.27 -21.09 -5.83
N VAL A 256 -3.27 -19.86 -6.33
CA VAL A 256 -4.45 -19.25 -6.98
C VAL A 256 -4.84 -20.03 -8.23
N ASP A 257 -3.89 -20.34 -9.12
CA ASP A 257 -4.14 -21.18 -10.30
C ASP A 257 -4.74 -22.55 -9.91
N ALA A 258 -4.25 -23.15 -8.81
CA ALA A 258 -4.77 -24.42 -8.29
C ALA A 258 -6.19 -24.29 -7.71
N GLY A 259 -6.44 -23.24 -6.91
CA GLY A 259 -7.77 -22.90 -6.40
C GLY A 259 -8.75 -22.67 -7.55
N PHE A 260 -8.35 -21.88 -8.55
CA PHE A 260 -9.19 -21.52 -9.69
C PHE A 260 -9.59 -22.76 -10.47
N ARG A 261 -8.64 -23.67 -10.77
CA ARG A 261 -8.96 -24.98 -11.37
C ARG A 261 -9.92 -25.81 -10.53
N THR A 262 -9.82 -25.73 -9.21
CA THR A 262 -10.71 -26.48 -8.31
C THR A 262 -12.14 -25.96 -8.43
N VAL A 263 -12.33 -24.64 -8.46
CA VAL A 263 -13.66 -24.03 -8.63
C VAL A 263 -14.23 -24.33 -10.01
N VAL A 264 -13.43 -24.22 -11.08
CA VAL A 264 -13.89 -24.56 -12.44
C VAL A 264 -14.28 -26.03 -12.56
N ARG A 265 -13.50 -26.93 -11.96
CA ARG A 265 -13.86 -28.36 -11.90
C ARG A 265 -15.16 -28.59 -11.14
N MET A 266 -15.39 -27.84 -10.07
CA MET A 266 -16.62 -27.90 -9.28
C MET A 266 -17.82 -27.44 -10.12
N GLU A 267 -17.72 -26.32 -10.84
CA GLU A 267 -18.79 -25.84 -11.73
C GLU A 267 -19.07 -26.80 -12.89
N ALA A 268 -18.02 -27.25 -13.58
CA ALA A 268 -18.16 -28.22 -14.67
C ALA A 268 -18.80 -29.54 -14.18
N SER A 269 -18.42 -29.97 -12.97
CA SER A 269 -19.04 -31.13 -12.33
C SER A 269 -20.50 -30.87 -11.98
N ALA A 270 -20.84 -29.68 -11.48
CA ALA A 270 -22.20 -29.31 -11.12
C ALA A 270 -23.13 -29.35 -12.34
N GLU A 271 -22.67 -28.80 -13.46
CA GLU A 271 -23.36 -28.93 -14.75
C GLU A 271 -23.54 -30.40 -15.16
N PHE A 272 -22.50 -31.23 -15.00
CA PHE A 272 -22.56 -32.64 -15.38
C PHE A 272 -23.43 -33.53 -14.46
N TYR A 273 -23.60 -33.17 -13.19
CA TYR A 273 -24.47 -33.86 -12.24
C TYR A 273 -25.90 -33.32 -12.20
N SER A 274 -26.14 -32.13 -12.75
CA SER A 274 -27.49 -31.58 -12.90
C SER A 274 -28.39 -32.46 -13.78
N VAL A 275 -27.80 -33.25 -14.68
CA VAL A 275 -28.50 -34.20 -15.54
C VAL A 275 -28.54 -35.59 -14.88
N PRO A 276 -29.74 -36.14 -14.57
CA PRO A 276 -29.88 -37.48 -14.03
C PRO A 276 -29.31 -38.53 -14.99
N LYS A 277 -28.40 -39.37 -14.50
CA LYS A 277 -27.83 -40.48 -15.28
C LYS A 277 -28.53 -41.78 -14.92
N LEU A 278 -29.40 -42.21 -15.83
CA LEU A 278 -30.11 -43.48 -15.72
C LEU A 278 -29.46 -44.48 -16.68
N TRP A 279 -29.04 -45.62 -16.15
CA TRP A 279 -28.58 -46.74 -16.96
C TRP A 279 -29.72 -47.74 -17.09
N PHE A 280 -30.04 -48.09 -18.33
CA PHE A 280 -30.99 -49.15 -18.65
C PHE A 280 -30.20 -50.38 -19.08
N ILE A 281 -30.08 -51.37 -18.20
CA ILE A 281 -29.39 -52.62 -18.49
C ILE A 281 -30.45 -53.62 -18.99
N GLY A 282 -30.32 -54.08 -20.24
CA GLY A 282 -31.25 -55.02 -20.87
C GLY A 282 -32.38 -54.39 -21.71
N ALA A 283 -32.35 -53.09 -21.99
CA ALA A 283 -33.36 -52.44 -22.83
C ALA A 283 -33.09 -52.61 -24.34
N ASN A 284 -34.15 -52.87 -25.12
CA ASN A 284 -34.07 -53.03 -26.57
C ASN A 284 -33.74 -51.69 -27.27
N ARG A 285 -32.85 -51.72 -28.28
CA ARG A 285 -32.26 -50.52 -28.90
C ARG A 285 -33.28 -49.65 -29.65
N ASP A 286 -34.36 -50.26 -30.12
CA ASP A 286 -35.46 -49.60 -30.85
C ASP A 286 -36.37 -48.75 -29.94
N ALA A 287 -36.26 -48.88 -28.61
CA ALA A 287 -37.04 -48.09 -27.65
C ALA A 287 -36.56 -46.62 -27.54
N PHE A 288 -35.40 -46.27 -28.08
CA PHE A 288 -34.82 -44.93 -27.97
C PHE A 288 -34.88 -44.19 -29.32
N SER A 289 -35.90 -43.36 -29.51
CA SER A 289 -36.00 -42.44 -30.66
C SER A 289 -35.42 -41.05 -30.35
N SER A 290 -35.14 -40.26 -31.39
CA SER A 290 -34.31 -39.03 -31.40
C SER A 290 -34.76 -37.86 -30.51
N ASN A 291 -35.88 -37.95 -29.79
CA ASN A 291 -36.32 -36.95 -28.81
C ASN A 291 -36.16 -37.49 -27.38
N THR A 292 -34.95 -37.35 -26.87
CA THR A 292 -34.41 -37.99 -25.66
C THR A 292 -35.27 -37.83 -24.41
N TRP A 293 -35.87 -36.68 -24.14
CA TRP A 293 -36.58 -36.46 -22.86
C TRP A 293 -37.99 -37.08 -22.78
N LYS A 294 -38.81 -36.96 -23.84
CA LYS A 294 -40.12 -37.64 -23.89
C LYS A 294 -39.95 -39.16 -24.02
N SER A 295 -38.90 -39.60 -24.72
CA SER A 295 -38.55 -41.01 -24.82
C SER A 295 -38.13 -41.60 -23.46
N LEU A 296 -37.50 -40.84 -22.57
CA LEU A 296 -37.07 -41.34 -21.25
C LEU A 296 -38.28 -41.65 -20.35
N ILE A 297 -39.27 -40.75 -20.30
CA ILE A 297 -40.50 -40.94 -19.52
C ILE A 297 -41.39 -42.02 -20.14
N GLN A 298 -41.45 -42.12 -21.47
CA GLN A 298 -42.13 -43.22 -22.15
C GLN A 298 -41.40 -44.55 -21.98
N ALA A 299 -40.08 -44.59 -22.05
CA ALA A 299 -39.27 -45.80 -21.88
C ALA A 299 -39.37 -46.35 -20.45
N ILE A 300 -39.40 -45.48 -19.43
CA ILE A 300 -39.65 -45.90 -18.02
C ILE A 300 -41.03 -46.52 -17.86
N ASN A 301 -42.04 -46.02 -18.59
CA ASN A 301 -43.41 -46.55 -18.55
C ASN A 301 -43.65 -47.73 -19.52
N ALA A 302 -42.77 -47.95 -20.50
CA ALA A 302 -42.89 -48.98 -21.54
C ALA A 302 -42.00 -50.21 -21.31
N ILE A 303 -41.41 -50.34 -20.11
CA ILE A 303 -40.59 -51.49 -19.73
C ILE A 303 -41.48 -52.73 -19.62
N SER A 304 -41.58 -53.53 -20.68
CA SER A 304 -42.09 -54.90 -20.63
C SER A 304 -40.92 -55.88 -20.51
N ALA A 305 -41.18 -57.04 -19.89
CA ALA A 305 -40.20 -58.13 -19.81
C ALA A 305 -39.74 -58.56 -21.22
N ASP A 306 -38.49 -59.02 -21.33
CA ASP A 306 -37.96 -59.61 -22.57
C ASP A 306 -38.65 -60.96 -22.90
N GLU A 307 -38.31 -61.57 -24.04
CA GLU A 307 -38.88 -62.85 -24.49
C GLU A 307 -38.65 -64.01 -23.51
N ASP A 308 -37.68 -63.88 -22.59
CA ASP A 308 -37.33 -64.85 -21.54
C ASP A 308 -37.91 -64.48 -20.15
N GLY A 309 -38.70 -63.41 -20.05
CA GLY A 309 -39.35 -62.98 -18.81
C GLY A 309 -38.49 -62.16 -17.85
N ASN A 310 -37.30 -61.68 -18.27
CA ASN A 310 -36.44 -60.84 -17.45
C ASN A 310 -36.80 -59.36 -17.58
N LEU A 311 -36.93 -58.68 -16.45
CA LEU A 311 -37.22 -57.24 -16.39
C LEU A 311 -35.90 -56.43 -16.49
N PRO A 312 -35.82 -55.42 -17.36
CA PRO A 312 -34.70 -54.49 -17.40
C PRO A 312 -34.47 -53.82 -16.03
N GLN A 313 -33.22 -53.79 -15.57
CA GLN A 313 -32.87 -53.11 -14.33
C GLN A 313 -32.53 -51.65 -14.60
N LEU A 314 -33.27 -50.76 -13.94
CA LEU A 314 -32.93 -49.34 -13.89
C LEU A 314 -31.92 -49.14 -12.76
N GLN A 315 -30.67 -48.85 -13.13
CA GLN A 315 -29.64 -48.49 -12.17
C GLN A 315 -29.43 -46.98 -12.21
N GLN A 316 -29.79 -46.31 -11.12
CA GLN A 316 -29.44 -44.91 -10.92
C GLN A 316 -27.96 -44.85 -10.55
N VAL A 317 -27.16 -44.13 -11.34
CA VAL A 317 -25.77 -43.85 -10.98
C VAL A 317 -25.80 -42.88 -9.80
N GLN A 318 -25.07 -43.20 -8.72
CA GLN A 318 -24.95 -42.26 -7.62
C GLN A 318 -24.41 -40.92 -8.13
N GLN A 319 -25.10 -39.84 -7.80
CA GLN A 319 -24.61 -38.48 -8.07
C GLN A 319 -23.32 -38.29 -7.27
N ALA A 320 -22.25 -37.82 -7.91
CA ALA A 320 -21.04 -37.57 -7.15
C ALA A 320 -21.19 -36.31 -6.30
N SER A 321 -20.53 -36.31 -5.15
CA SER A 321 -20.53 -35.19 -4.22
C SER A 321 -19.58 -34.08 -4.67
N MET A 322 -19.94 -32.82 -4.37
CA MET A 322 -19.04 -31.66 -4.49
C MET A 322 -18.07 -31.50 -3.32
N THR A 323 -18.27 -32.24 -2.22
CA THR A 323 -17.44 -32.16 -1.01
C THR A 323 -15.93 -32.25 -1.28
N PRO A 324 -15.43 -33.18 -2.13
CA PRO A 324 -13.99 -33.27 -2.42
C PRO A 324 -13.41 -31.99 -3.03
N HIS A 325 -14.17 -31.26 -3.85
CA HIS A 325 -13.73 -29.99 -4.42
C HIS A 325 -13.69 -28.89 -3.37
N SER A 326 -14.68 -28.84 -2.48
CA SER A 326 -14.70 -27.89 -1.36
C SER A 326 -13.52 -28.11 -0.41
N ASP A 327 -13.22 -29.37 -0.06
CA ASP A 327 -12.11 -29.71 0.84
C ASP A 327 -10.75 -29.42 0.21
N MET A 328 -10.62 -29.64 -1.10
CA MET A 328 -9.44 -29.23 -1.86
C MET A 328 -9.27 -27.70 -1.84
N LEU A 329 -10.34 -26.94 -2.06
CA LEU A 329 -10.29 -25.47 -2.02
C LEU A 329 -9.91 -24.97 -0.62
N LYS A 330 -10.47 -25.56 0.44
CA LYS A 330 -10.08 -25.26 1.83
C LYS A 330 -8.59 -25.53 2.07
N THR A 331 -8.08 -26.64 1.55
CA THR A 331 -6.65 -26.99 1.64
C THR A 331 -5.78 -25.93 0.94
N MET A 332 -6.17 -25.49 -0.26
CA MET A 332 -5.45 -24.44 -0.98
C MET A 332 -5.47 -23.11 -0.23
N ALA A 333 -6.60 -22.71 0.35
CA ALA A 333 -6.69 -21.48 1.15
C ALA A 333 -5.86 -21.57 2.44
N MET A 334 -5.80 -22.72 3.13
CA MET A 334 -4.89 -22.90 4.26
C MET A 334 -3.41 -22.74 3.87
N LEU A 335 -3.00 -23.26 2.70
CA LEU A 335 -1.65 -23.05 2.17
C LEU A 335 -1.39 -21.58 1.86
N VAL A 336 -2.36 -20.86 1.29
CA VAL A 336 -2.27 -19.42 1.04
C VAL A 336 -2.11 -18.65 2.34
N ALA A 337 -2.96 -18.89 3.35
CA ALA A 337 -2.86 -18.27 4.67
C ALA A 337 -1.48 -18.48 5.30
N SER A 338 -0.96 -19.71 5.25
CA SER A 338 0.38 -20.01 5.76
C SER A 338 1.46 -19.22 5.02
N GLN A 339 1.31 -19.03 3.71
CA GLN A 339 2.31 -18.37 2.89
C GLN A 339 2.27 -16.84 3.02
N THR A 340 1.08 -16.24 3.02
CA THR A 340 0.87 -14.78 3.11
C THR A 340 0.87 -14.29 4.56
N ARG A 341 0.75 -15.24 5.52
CA ARG A 341 0.58 -14.98 6.95
C ARG A 341 -0.70 -14.20 7.27
N VAL A 342 -1.66 -14.21 6.34
CA VAL A 342 -3.01 -13.70 6.54
C VAL A 342 -3.79 -14.75 7.35
N PRO A 343 -4.61 -14.34 8.35
CA PRO A 343 -5.47 -15.27 9.06
C PRO A 343 -6.38 -16.08 8.12
N VAL A 344 -6.59 -17.35 8.44
CA VAL A 344 -7.40 -18.27 7.63
C VAL A 344 -8.85 -17.79 7.51
N ASP A 345 -9.37 -17.15 8.55
CA ASP A 345 -10.74 -16.63 8.60
C ASP A 345 -10.99 -15.56 7.52
N TYR A 346 -9.96 -14.78 7.13
CA TYR A 346 -10.09 -13.77 6.07
C TYR A 346 -10.29 -14.39 4.69
N LEU A 347 -9.93 -15.67 4.51
CA LEU A 347 -10.14 -16.42 3.28
C LEU A 347 -11.53 -17.10 3.24
N GLY A 348 -12.39 -16.83 4.22
CA GLY A 348 -13.75 -17.38 4.29
C GLY A 348 -13.82 -18.82 4.79
N ILE A 349 -12.75 -19.34 5.39
CA ILE A 349 -12.76 -20.63 6.07
C ILE A 349 -13.05 -20.39 7.55
N THR A 350 -14.26 -20.74 7.99
CA THR A 350 -14.59 -20.79 9.40
C THR A 350 -14.08 -22.10 10.00
N LEU A 351 -13.26 -22.01 11.03
CA LEU A 351 -12.92 -23.16 11.88
C LEU A 351 -14.12 -23.50 12.77
N ASP A 352 -14.36 -24.79 13.03
CA ASP A 352 -15.54 -25.28 13.76
C ASP A 352 -15.66 -24.76 15.22
N ASN A 353 -14.61 -24.12 15.75
CA ASN A 353 -14.58 -23.54 17.08
C ASN A 353 -14.49 -22.01 17.00
N PRO A 354 -15.33 -21.26 17.76
CA PRO A 354 -15.18 -19.81 17.85
C PRO A 354 -13.79 -19.46 18.40
N THR A 355 -13.01 -18.73 17.60
CA THR A 355 -11.68 -18.26 17.99
C THR A 355 -11.80 -17.14 19.02
N SER A 356 -11.10 -17.26 20.14
CA SER A 356 -11.04 -16.17 21.13
C SER A 356 -10.36 -14.93 20.52
N ALA A 357 -10.70 -13.74 21.02
CA ALA A 357 -10.06 -12.50 20.57
C ALA A 357 -8.51 -12.54 20.72
N GLU A 358 -8.02 -13.21 21.76
CA GLU A 358 -6.57 -13.42 21.95
C GLU A 358 -5.96 -14.35 20.88
N ALA A 359 -6.69 -15.38 20.44
CA ALA A 359 -6.25 -16.26 19.37
C ALA A 359 -6.22 -15.54 18.02
N MET A 360 -7.21 -14.69 17.73
CA MET A 360 -7.25 -13.85 16.54
C MET A 360 -6.09 -12.84 16.55
N ALA A 361 -5.90 -12.12 17.65
CA ALA A 361 -4.78 -11.18 17.80
C ALA A 361 -3.41 -11.88 17.71
N SER A 362 -3.31 -13.13 18.19
CA SER A 362 -2.09 -13.95 18.09
C SER A 362 -1.81 -14.38 16.64
N ALA A 363 -2.85 -14.76 15.89
CA ALA A 363 -2.74 -15.08 14.47
C ALA A 363 -2.27 -13.86 13.66
N GLU A 364 -2.84 -12.69 13.94
CA GLU A 364 -2.51 -11.43 13.28
C GLU A 364 -1.13 -10.87 13.69
N ARG A 365 -0.61 -11.24 14.87
CA ARG A 365 0.70 -10.79 15.39
C ARG A 365 1.86 -10.98 14.42
N ARG A 366 1.79 -12.01 13.56
CA ARG A 366 2.83 -12.24 12.53
C ARG A 366 2.76 -11.19 11.43
N LEU A 367 1.57 -10.76 11.06
CA LEU A 367 1.31 -9.78 10.03
C LEU A 367 1.67 -8.37 10.50
N THR A 368 1.21 -7.98 11.70
CA THR A 368 1.52 -6.68 12.32
C THR A 368 3.02 -6.47 12.52
N ARG A 369 3.76 -7.49 12.96
CA ARG A 369 5.24 -7.41 13.05
C ARG A 369 5.92 -7.15 11.70
N ILE A 370 5.36 -7.66 10.60
CA ILE A 370 5.90 -7.40 9.26
C ILE A 370 5.63 -5.94 8.90
N ALA A 371 4.41 -5.45 9.15
CA ALA A 371 4.05 -4.05 8.96
C ALA A 371 5.00 -3.14 9.75
N ASP A 372 5.22 -3.38 11.05
CA ASP A 372 6.17 -2.63 11.88
C ASP A 372 7.58 -2.55 11.25
N LYS A 373 8.09 -3.69 10.78
CA LYS A 373 9.41 -3.75 10.14
C LYS A 373 9.45 -2.98 8.82
N GLN A 374 8.37 -3.04 8.03
CA GLN A 374 8.29 -2.29 6.77
C GLN A 374 8.10 -0.79 7.02
N ASN A 375 7.29 -0.37 7.99
CA ASN A 375 7.08 1.02 8.36
C ASN A 375 8.39 1.71 8.76
N VAL A 376 9.31 1.01 9.43
CA VAL A 376 10.66 1.53 9.69
C VAL A 376 11.44 1.78 8.40
N ALA A 377 11.34 0.90 7.42
CA ALA A 377 12.03 1.05 6.14
C ALA A 377 11.40 2.15 5.28
N PHE A 378 10.07 2.13 5.11
CA PHE A 378 9.32 3.15 4.39
C PHE A 378 9.49 4.52 5.04
N GLY A 379 9.42 4.60 6.36
CA GLY A 379 9.59 5.85 7.10
C GLY A 379 10.97 6.49 6.86
N ARG A 380 12.03 5.69 6.69
CA ARG A 380 13.36 6.22 6.34
C ARG A 380 13.39 6.79 4.92
N GLU A 381 12.76 6.13 3.96
CA GLU A 381 12.70 6.61 2.57
C GLU A 381 11.77 7.83 2.44
N LEU A 382 10.66 7.88 3.19
CA LEU A 382 9.77 9.04 3.25
C LEU A 382 10.42 10.23 3.95
N LYS A 383 11.17 9.99 5.04
CA LYS A 383 12.03 11.02 5.66
C LYS A 383 13.05 11.55 4.66
N ARG A 384 13.66 10.68 3.85
CA ARG A 384 14.58 11.11 2.79
C ARG A 384 13.84 11.95 1.73
N ALA A 385 12.66 11.54 1.30
CA ALA A 385 11.85 12.30 0.34
C ALA A 385 11.53 13.70 0.86
N MET A 386 11.09 13.81 2.11
CA MET A 386 10.83 15.09 2.76
C MET A 386 12.09 15.96 2.83
N GLY A 387 13.25 15.37 3.15
CA GLY A 387 14.53 16.09 3.13
C GLY A 387 14.94 16.59 1.75
N ILE A 388 14.65 15.84 0.69
CA ILE A 388 14.85 16.28 -0.70
C ILE A 388 13.91 17.44 -1.04
N ALA A 389 12.64 17.34 -0.65
CA ALA A 389 11.65 18.39 -0.90
C ALA A 389 12.00 19.71 -0.21
N VAL A 390 12.36 19.67 1.08
CA VAL A 390 12.82 20.86 1.81
C VAL A 390 14.05 21.47 1.13
N ALA A 391 15.02 20.64 0.75
CA ALA A 391 16.23 21.12 0.09
C ALA A 391 15.93 21.80 -1.26
N LEU A 392 15.08 21.20 -2.09
CA LEU A 392 14.69 21.78 -3.38
C LEU A 392 13.95 23.10 -3.20
N ARG A 393 13.04 23.19 -2.21
CA ARG A 393 12.29 24.43 -1.92
C ARG A 393 13.21 25.56 -1.47
N GLU A 394 14.25 25.24 -0.69
CA GLU A 394 15.23 26.20 -0.20
C GLU A 394 16.37 26.48 -1.20
N GLY A 395 16.38 25.80 -2.36
CA GLY A 395 17.47 25.90 -3.35
C GLY A 395 18.79 25.29 -2.86
N ALA A 396 18.74 24.39 -1.89
CA ALA A 396 19.89 23.68 -1.35
C ALA A 396 20.21 22.42 -2.16
N ASN A 397 21.51 22.15 -2.33
CA ASN A 397 22.01 21.02 -3.14
C ASN A 397 22.11 19.70 -2.36
N THR A 398 21.86 19.73 -1.05
CA THR A 398 21.99 18.58 -0.15
C THR A 398 20.90 18.63 0.92
N ILE A 399 20.51 17.47 1.43
CA ILE A 399 19.53 17.37 2.53
C ILE A 399 20.05 18.13 3.77
N PRO A 400 19.26 19.05 4.37
CA PRO A 400 19.64 19.78 5.58
C PRO A 400 19.92 18.86 6.77
N ASP A 401 20.93 19.20 7.58
CA ASP A 401 21.28 18.44 8.80
C ASP A 401 20.16 18.48 9.86
N SER A 402 19.33 19.53 9.86
CA SER A 402 18.13 19.65 10.69
C SER A 402 17.11 18.54 10.42
N MET A 403 17.16 17.89 9.25
CA MET A 403 16.29 16.75 8.95
C MET A 403 16.53 15.57 9.90
N ARG A 404 17.68 15.51 10.60
CA ARG A 404 17.94 14.48 11.63
C ARG A 404 16.88 14.43 12.71
N ASP A 405 16.32 15.58 13.06
CA ASP A 405 15.33 15.76 14.14
C ASP A 405 13.88 15.50 13.73
N VAL A 406 13.66 15.14 12.46
CA VAL A 406 12.34 14.83 11.89
C VAL A 406 12.12 13.31 11.90
N HIS A 407 10.99 12.84 12.41
CA HIS A 407 10.68 11.42 12.52
C HIS A 407 9.30 11.11 11.93
N PRO A 408 9.18 10.10 11.04
CA PRO A 408 7.89 9.67 10.53
C PRO A 408 7.06 9.06 11.66
N VAL A 409 5.79 9.43 11.74
CA VAL A 409 4.82 8.95 12.73
C VAL A 409 3.83 8.05 12.00
N TRP A 410 3.70 6.81 12.47
CA TRP A 410 2.81 5.81 11.92
C TRP A 410 1.72 5.49 12.93
N ALA A 411 0.51 5.23 12.45
CA ALA A 411 -0.55 4.71 13.28
C ALA A 411 -0.13 3.35 13.90
N PRO A 412 -0.62 3.00 15.09
CA PRO A 412 -0.35 1.70 15.70
C PRO A 412 -0.85 0.55 14.81
N THR A 413 0.07 -0.32 14.37
CA THR A 413 -0.25 -1.48 13.53
C THR A 413 -1.10 -2.56 14.22
N ARG A 414 -1.25 -2.47 15.55
CA ARG A 414 -2.01 -3.43 16.34
C ARG A 414 -3.17 -2.73 17.01
N GLU A 415 -4.37 -3.19 16.70
CA GLU A 415 -5.56 -2.79 17.43
C GLU A 415 -5.50 -3.32 18.87
N ILE A 416 -5.59 -2.41 19.81
CA ILE A 416 -5.71 -2.67 21.25
C ILE A 416 -7.02 -2.04 21.67
N SER A 417 -7.83 -2.70 22.51
CA SER A 417 -9.07 -2.08 22.98
C SER A 417 -8.79 -0.74 23.69
N ASP A 418 -9.68 0.23 23.52
CA ASP A 418 -9.57 1.56 24.15
C ASP A 418 -9.43 1.44 25.67
N ALA A 419 -10.15 0.49 26.28
CA ALA A 419 -10.04 0.19 27.70
C ALA A 419 -8.63 -0.27 28.10
N ALA A 420 -8.00 -1.13 27.30
CA ALA A 420 -6.63 -1.59 27.57
C ALA A 420 -5.59 -0.49 27.30
N ARG A 421 -5.81 0.39 26.31
CA ARG A 421 -4.95 1.58 26.08
C ARG A 421 -5.05 2.56 27.26
N ALA A 422 -6.26 2.87 27.71
CA ALA A 422 -6.50 3.77 28.84
C ALA A 422 -5.92 3.23 30.15
N ASP A 423 -6.09 1.93 30.44
CA ASP A 423 -5.49 1.28 31.62
C ASP A 423 -3.96 1.32 31.59
N ALA A 424 -3.34 1.00 30.43
CA ALA A 424 -1.91 1.09 30.26
C ALA A 424 -1.40 2.54 30.40
N PHE A 425 -2.11 3.50 29.79
CA PHE A 425 -1.81 4.93 29.90
C PHE A 425 -1.84 5.39 31.34
N ALA A 426 -2.91 5.12 32.09
CA ALA A 426 -3.05 5.52 33.49
C ALA A 426 -1.92 4.95 34.37
N LYS A 427 -1.55 3.68 34.15
CA LYS A 427 -0.44 3.02 34.88
C LYS A 427 0.92 3.62 34.59
N ILE A 428 1.19 4.02 33.34
CA ILE A 428 2.46 4.64 32.95
C ILE A 428 2.50 6.10 33.41
N ALA A 429 1.42 6.85 33.19
CA ALA A 429 1.26 8.24 33.62
C ALA A 429 1.46 8.40 35.13
N GLY A 430 0.98 7.45 35.94
CA GLY A 430 1.20 7.45 37.39
C GLY A 430 2.65 7.20 37.83
N LYS A 431 3.51 6.69 36.94
CA LYS A 431 4.92 6.36 37.24
C LYS A 431 5.94 7.28 36.57
N VAL A 432 5.59 7.85 35.42
CA VAL A 432 6.48 8.69 34.61
C VAL A 432 5.98 10.12 34.62
N THR A 433 6.72 11.00 35.29
CA THR A 433 6.39 12.43 35.38
C THR A 433 6.35 13.06 33.99
N GLY A 434 5.31 13.85 33.70
CA GLY A 434 5.14 14.55 32.42
C GLY A 434 4.64 13.66 31.26
N TYR A 435 4.50 12.35 31.46
CA TYR A 435 4.03 11.44 30.41
C TYR A 435 2.59 11.73 29.99
N ALA A 436 1.70 11.97 30.95
CA ALA A 436 0.28 12.24 30.67
C ALA A 436 0.06 13.44 29.74
N ASP A 437 0.94 14.45 29.87
CA ASP A 437 0.88 15.68 29.09
C ASP A 437 1.85 15.67 27.90
N SER A 438 2.55 14.56 27.63
CA SER A 438 3.50 14.44 26.51
C SER A 438 2.81 13.98 25.23
N ASP A 439 3.30 14.39 24.07
CA ASP A 439 2.80 13.92 22.76
C ASP A 439 2.85 12.39 22.69
N VAL A 440 3.98 11.80 23.11
CA VAL A 440 4.17 10.35 23.20
C VAL A 440 3.11 9.66 24.06
N GLY A 441 2.70 10.28 25.17
CA GLY A 441 1.66 9.75 26.04
C GLY A 441 0.28 9.78 25.40
N LEU A 442 -0.05 10.89 24.74
CA LEU A 442 -1.34 11.09 24.06
C LEU A 442 -1.47 10.22 22.80
N GLU A 443 -0.38 10.07 22.04
CA GLU A 443 -0.29 9.12 20.92
C GLU A 443 -0.50 7.69 21.42
N ARG A 444 0.11 7.33 22.56
CA ARG A 444 -0.05 5.99 23.16
C ARG A 444 -1.43 5.75 23.78
N LEU A 445 -2.15 6.82 24.15
CA LEU A 445 -3.58 6.74 24.47
C LEU A 445 -4.42 6.38 23.23
N GLY A 446 -3.91 6.72 22.04
CA GLY A 446 -4.55 6.48 20.74
C GLY A 446 -5.31 7.70 20.23
N LEU A 447 -4.93 8.91 20.65
CA LEU A 447 -5.42 10.14 20.03
C LEU A 447 -4.72 10.34 18.69
N SER A 448 -5.45 10.74 17.66
CA SER A 448 -4.87 11.08 16.37
C SER A 448 -4.02 12.35 16.46
N ARG A 449 -3.12 12.56 15.50
CA ARG A 449 -2.29 13.77 15.47
C ARG A 449 -3.13 15.05 15.42
N GLU A 450 -4.25 15.04 14.71
CA GLU A 450 -5.18 16.16 14.66
C GLU A 450 -5.81 16.44 16.04
N GLU A 451 -6.24 15.39 16.74
CA GLU A 451 -6.80 15.51 18.09
C GLU A 451 -5.76 16.04 19.08
N ILE A 452 -4.52 15.57 19.00
CA ILE A 452 -3.41 16.07 19.82
C ILE A 452 -3.15 17.54 19.52
N THR A 453 -3.13 17.93 18.25
CA THR A 453 -2.90 19.33 17.84
C THR A 453 -4.01 20.26 18.35
N ARG A 454 -5.27 19.84 18.25
CA ARG A 454 -6.44 20.55 18.81
C ARG A 454 -6.35 20.64 20.34
N LEU A 455 -6.05 19.53 21.01
CA LEU A 455 -5.86 19.50 22.47
C LEU A 455 -4.75 20.46 22.91
N ARG A 456 -3.64 20.52 22.19
CA ARG A 456 -2.54 21.47 22.44
C ARG A 456 -2.96 22.91 22.23
N ALA A 457 -3.77 23.20 21.21
CA ALA A 457 -4.32 24.53 20.97
C ALA A 457 -5.22 24.96 22.15
N ASP A 458 -6.09 24.07 22.63
CA ASP A 458 -6.97 24.33 23.77
C ASP A 458 -6.18 24.51 25.08
N GLN A 459 -5.17 23.66 25.32
CA GLN A 459 -4.26 23.80 26.46
C GLN A 459 -3.50 25.13 26.43
N ARG A 460 -3.02 25.57 25.26
CA ARG A 460 -2.36 26.88 25.09
C ARG A 460 -3.32 28.03 25.37
N LYS A 461 -4.55 27.96 24.86
CA LYS A 461 -5.60 28.97 25.11
C LYS A 461 -5.97 29.05 26.60
N ALA A 462 -6.13 27.90 27.27
CA ALA A 462 -6.41 27.84 28.69
C ALA A 462 -5.25 28.41 29.54
N ARG A 463 -3.99 28.08 29.20
CA ARG A 463 -2.81 28.66 29.87
C ARG A 463 -2.73 30.18 29.67
N ALA A 464 -2.97 30.68 28.46
CA ALA A 464 -3.01 32.11 28.17
C ALA A 464 -4.08 32.83 29.00
N GLN A 465 -5.29 32.25 29.08
CA GLN A 465 -6.38 32.78 29.90
C GLN A 465 -6.00 32.84 31.38
N ASN A 466 -5.39 31.77 31.92
CA ASN A 466 -4.92 31.72 33.30
C ASN A 466 -3.84 32.78 33.59
N VAL A 467 -2.90 33.00 32.66
CA VAL A 467 -1.87 34.05 32.80
C VAL A 467 -2.51 35.44 32.80
N VAL A 468 -3.47 35.70 31.90
CA VAL A 468 -4.22 36.96 31.85
C VAL A 468 -4.99 37.20 33.14
N ASP A 469 -5.65 36.17 33.68
CA ASP A 469 -6.42 36.30 34.91
C ASP A 469 -5.51 36.48 36.14
N GLN A 470 -4.34 35.83 36.17
CA GLN A 470 -3.32 36.11 37.19
C GLN A 470 -2.77 37.54 37.11
N LEU A 471 -2.57 38.06 35.89
CA LEU A 471 -2.15 39.45 35.70
C LEU A 471 -3.23 40.43 36.18
N LYS A 472 -4.52 40.17 35.86
CA LYS A 472 -5.64 40.98 36.37
C LYS A 472 -5.71 40.97 37.90
N ILE A 473 -5.55 39.80 38.52
CA ILE A 473 -5.54 39.66 39.98
C ILE A 473 -4.36 40.44 40.58
N ARG A 474 -3.16 40.34 40.00
CA ARG A 474 -1.98 41.09 40.46
C ARG A 474 -2.17 42.60 40.30
N THR A 475 -2.74 43.06 39.20
CA THR A 475 -3.06 44.48 38.99
C THR A 475 -4.13 44.97 39.96
N ALA A 476 -5.15 44.16 40.24
CA ALA A 476 -6.18 44.48 41.23
C ALA A 476 -5.62 44.53 42.66
N GLN A 477 -4.67 43.65 43.00
CA GLN A 477 -3.97 43.65 44.29
C GLN A 477 -3.08 44.89 44.43
N ASN A 478 -2.34 45.26 43.40
CA ASN A 478 -1.51 46.48 43.41
C ASN A 478 -2.36 47.75 43.55
N SER A 479 -3.52 47.82 42.90
CA SER A 479 -4.44 48.97 43.02
C SER A 479 -5.17 49.01 44.37
N GLN A 480 -5.37 47.87 45.04
CA GLN A 480 -5.83 47.83 46.44
C GLN A 480 -4.74 48.26 47.43
N GLN A 481 -3.47 47.95 47.18
CA GLN A 481 -2.33 48.40 47.98
C GLN A 481 -2.09 49.91 47.88
N GLU A 482 -2.21 50.50 46.68
CA GLU A 482 -2.16 51.96 46.51
C GLU A 482 -3.35 52.68 47.17
N ALA A 483 -4.52 52.05 47.23
CA ALA A 483 -5.69 52.60 47.94
C ALA A 483 -5.54 52.53 49.47
N SER A 484 -4.86 51.50 50.01
CA SER A 484 -4.58 51.41 51.46
C SER A 484 -3.48 52.38 51.92
N ASP A 485 -2.45 52.62 51.11
CA ASP A 485 -1.38 53.59 51.43
C ASP A 485 -1.89 55.05 51.42
N GLY A 486 -2.99 55.33 50.69
CA GLY A 486 -3.63 56.64 50.68
C GLY A 486 -4.49 56.98 51.91
N THR A 487 -4.68 56.05 52.86
CA THR A 487 -5.55 56.27 54.04
C THR A 487 -4.81 56.33 55.38
N GLU A 488 -3.49 56.10 55.42
CA GLU A 488 -2.66 56.22 56.62
C GLU A 488 -1.70 57.44 56.53
N GLN A 489 -2.22 58.67 56.52
CA GLN A 489 -1.45 59.84 56.98
C GLN A 489 -2.36 61.07 57.18
N SER A 490 -3.00 61.15 58.35
CA SER A 490 -3.55 62.41 58.86
C SER A 490 -3.21 62.57 60.35
N GLU A 491 -2.49 63.65 60.63
CA GLU A 491 -2.11 64.31 61.92
C GLU A 491 -0.78 63.95 62.61
N PRO A 492 -0.14 64.90 63.35
CA PRO A 492 0.37 66.19 62.88
C PRO A 492 1.84 66.44 63.30
N ALA A 493 2.48 67.43 62.66
CA ALA A 493 3.87 67.81 62.86
C ALA A 493 4.11 68.59 64.17
N ALA A 494 5.14 68.20 64.94
CA ALA A 494 5.72 68.99 66.03
C ALA A 494 7.16 69.39 65.66
N GLY A 495 7.43 70.70 65.73
CA GLY A 495 8.63 71.36 65.21
C GLY A 495 9.91 71.16 66.03
N THR A 496 11.01 71.30 65.31
CA THR A 496 12.41 71.20 65.72
C THR A 496 12.85 72.34 66.65
N PRO A 497 13.69 72.10 67.68
CA PRO A 497 14.31 73.17 68.45
C PRO A 497 15.68 73.57 67.87
N GLN A 498 15.95 74.87 67.79
CA GLN A 498 17.29 75.42 67.58
C GLN A 498 17.63 76.36 68.73
N SER A 499 18.73 76.07 69.43
CA SER A 499 19.28 76.88 70.52
C SER A 499 20.63 77.48 70.13
N ALA A 500 20.74 78.80 70.20
CA ALA A 500 21.93 79.62 70.46
C ALA A 500 21.42 81.05 70.71
N GLY A 501 21.88 81.90 71.61
CA GLY A 501 22.85 81.87 72.69
C GLY A 501 22.67 83.21 73.45
N THR A 502 23.11 83.25 74.70
CA THR A 502 22.99 84.34 75.67
C THR A 502 23.81 85.60 75.33
N GLY A 503 23.34 86.77 75.78
CA GLY A 503 24.15 87.99 75.85
C GLY A 503 23.42 89.20 76.47
N ALA A 504 23.77 89.48 77.74
CA ALA A 504 23.68 90.72 78.54
C ALA A 504 22.33 91.48 78.66
#